data_AF-A0A8S2CTG8-F1
#
_entry.id   AF-A0A8S2CTG8-F1
#
_cell.length_a   1.000
_cell.length_b   1.000
_cell.length_c   1.000
_cell.angle_alpha   90.00
_cell.angle_beta   90.00
_cell.angle_gamma   90.00
#
_symmetry.space_group_name_H-M   'P 1'
#
loop_
_entity.id
_entity.type
_entity.pdbx_description
1 polymer ?
#
loop_
_entity_poly.entity_id
_entity_poly.type
_entity_poly.pdbx_seq_one_letter_code
_entity_poly.pdbx_strand_id
1 'polypeptide(L)'
;ENDQQQLSININDIPITFEQIKFVPSKWQSVHTTWYSGYYHMCQFNAIMLHKHPLITYFDYYWRLDSHSYIMTNINYDLFDFMRINHLKYGFIMVDEDADHYLTNLWETFTDYLKHHCLSPSENIRQAQTNFFAQYNMKIIYNNFFIVKTDIWQQPQISNFLSHLDKVGGIYKYRWGDAPIHTLIISQFLNRNEVVRFRDIGYFHKQEFVCPNTITSECNPKEYFLYKNERYHHYKQGCNSHVITYPLCHYYPEKL
;
A
#
# COMPACT_ATOMS: atom_id res chain seq x y z
N GLU A 1 -34.19 -2.33 -17.42
CA GLU A 1 -33.48 -1.19 -18.03
C GLU A 1 -32.43 -0.75 -17.03
N ASN A 2 -31.15 -1.07 -17.29
CA ASN A 2 -30.03 -0.73 -16.41
C ASN A 2 -29.54 0.67 -16.81
N ASP A 3 -29.98 1.69 -16.08
CA ASP A 3 -29.33 3.00 -16.08
C ASP A 3 -27.97 2.87 -15.38
N GLN A 4 -26.97 2.33 -16.09
CA GLN A 4 -25.59 2.70 -15.80
C GLN A 4 -25.39 4.12 -16.33
N GLN A 5 -25.87 5.11 -15.56
CA GLN A 5 -25.45 6.49 -15.76
C GLN A 5 -23.93 6.51 -15.67
N GLN A 6 -23.29 6.66 -16.83
CA GLN A 6 -21.86 6.89 -16.91
C GLN A 6 -21.61 8.25 -16.24
N LEU A 7 -21.25 8.21 -14.95
CA LEU A 7 -20.84 9.38 -14.19
C LEU A 7 -19.54 9.90 -14.80
N SER A 8 -19.65 10.75 -15.82
CA SER A 8 -18.54 11.52 -16.33
C SER A 8 -18.34 12.72 -15.40
N ILE A 9 -17.34 12.61 -14.54
CA ILE A 9 -16.92 13.73 -13.71
C ILE A 9 -15.89 14.52 -14.53
N ASN A 10 -16.26 15.73 -14.91
CA ASN A 10 -15.29 16.68 -15.44
C ASN A 10 -14.34 17.07 -14.30
N ILE A 11 -13.04 16.82 -14.48
CA ILE A 11 -12.04 17.08 -13.44
C ILE A 11 -12.02 18.54 -12.98
N ASN A 12 -12.44 19.47 -13.86
CA ASN A 12 -12.55 20.89 -13.54
C ASN A 12 -13.70 21.21 -12.60
N ASP A 13 -14.70 20.32 -12.50
CA ASP A 13 -15.87 20.47 -11.65
C ASP A 13 -15.66 19.76 -10.30
N ILE A 14 -14.51 19.11 -10.09
CA ILE A 14 -14.13 18.54 -8.80
C ILE A 14 -13.62 19.69 -7.91
N PRO A 15 -14.28 20.00 -6.78
CA PRO A 15 -13.79 21.01 -5.87
C PRO A 15 -12.44 20.59 -5.30
N ILE A 16 -11.37 21.26 -5.73
CA ILE A 16 -10.02 21.03 -5.22
C ILE A 16 -9.85 21.86 -3.95
N THR A 17 -9.69 21.17 -2.82
CA THR A 17 -9.31 21.81 -1.56
C THR A 17 -7.82 21.57 -1.32
N PHE A 18 -7.05 22.65 -1.17
CA PHE A 18 -5.66 22.57 -0.76
C PHE A 18 -5.58 22.70 0.75
N GLU A 19 -5.06 21.67 1.40
CA GLU A 19 -4.84 21.67 2.84
C GLU A 19 -3.36 21.66 3.16
N GLN A 20 -2.92 22.65 3.94
CA GLN A 20 -1.55 22.72 4.40
C GLN A 20 -1.38 21.89 5.67
N ILE A 21 -0.73 20.73 5.53
CA ILE A 21 -0.37 19.89 6.67
C ILE A 21 0.80 20.52 7.43
N LYS A 22 0.61 20.74 8.73
CA LYS A 22 1.66 21.24 9.62
C LYS A 22 2.46 20.08 10.19
N PHE A 23 3.71 19.97 9.76
CA PHE A 23 4.67 19.04 10.33
C PHE A 23 5.44 19.72 11.45
N VAL A 24 5.60 19.01 12.57
CA VAL A 24 6.50 19.46 13.64
C VAL A 24 7.91 19.03 13.25
N PRO A 25 8.92 19.92 13.32
CA PRO A 25 10.31 19.54 13.09
C PRO A 25 10.66 18.33 13.95
N SER A 26 11.15 17.28 13.30
CA SER A 26 11.52 16.07 14.02
C SER A 26 12.66 16.36 14.97
N LYS A 27 12.51 15.91 16.22
CA LYS A 27 13.60 15.88 17.21
C LYS A 27 14.62 14.78 16.93
N TRP A 28 14.33 13.90 15.98
CA TRP A 28 15.15 12.75 15.64
C TRP A 28 16.04 13.07 14.44
N GLN A 29 17.30 12.65 14.53
CA GLN A 29 18.24 12.74 13.42
C GLN A 29 18.26 11.41 12.66
N SER A 30 18.28 11.49 11.33
CA SER A 30 18.37 10.29 10.50
C SER A 30 19.79 9.76 10.48
N VAL A 31 19.94 8.45 10.46
CA VAL A 31 21.21 7.78 10.17
C VAL A 31 21.52 7.77 8.67
N HIS A 32 20.56 8.14 7.82
CA HIS A 32 20.72 8.28 6.38
C HIS A 32 20.82 9.74 5.97
N THR A 33 21.72 10.04 5.03
CA THR A 33 21.96 11.41 4.53
C THR A 33 21.36 11.66 3.15
N THR A 34 20.78 10.64 2.51
CA THR A 34 20.30 10.67 1.13
C THR A 34 18.89 11.22 0.97
N TRP A 35 18.11 11.30 2.05
CA TRP A 35 16.69 11.69 2.01
C TRP A 35 16.46 13.09 2.59
N TYR A 36 15.59 13.85 1.93
CA TYR A 36 15.18 15.17 2.40
C TYR A 36 14.09 15.08 3.46
N SER A 37 13.98 16.09 4.33
CA SER A 37 12.95 16.18 5.39
C SER A 37 11.53 15.92 4.88
N GLY A 38 11.19 16.45 3.70
CA GLY A 38 9.89 16.27 3.07
C GLY A 38 9.53 14.80 2.79
N TYR A 39 10.51 13.95 2.55
CA TYR A 39 10.27 12.52 2.34
C TYR A 39 9.86 11.81 3.64
N TYR A 40 10.54 12.12 4.75
CA TYR A 40 10.15 11.61 6.07
C TYR A 40 8.77 12.11 6.50
N HIS A 41 8.46 13.37 6.22
CA HIS A 41 7.13 13.95 6.43
C HIS A 41 6.06 13.19 5.62
N MET A 42 6.34 12.87 4.35
CA MET A 42 5.44 12.10 3.51
C MET A 42 5.19 10.69 4.07
N CYS A 43 6.24 9.98 4.52
CA CYS A 43 6.08 8.67 5.14
C CYS A 43 5.26 8.76 6.45
N GLN A 44 5.55 9.74 7.33
CA GLN A 44 4.76 9.95 8.55
C GLN A 44 3.30 10.29 8.24
N PHE A 45 3.08 11.12 7.21
CA PHE A 45 1.75 11.50 6.79
C PHE A 45 0.93 10.29 6.35
N ASN A 46 1.44 9.50 5.40
CA ASN A 46 0.73 8.34 4.86
C ASN A 46 0.64 7.15 5.84
N ALA A 47 1.59 7.02 6.76
CA ALA A 47 1.56 5.95 7.76
C ALA A 47 0.62 6.29 8.93
N ILE A 48 0.61 7.55 9.40
CA ILE A 48 0.06 7.91 10.71
C ILE A 48 -0.95 9.06 10.63
N MET A 49 -0.59 10.19 10.00
CA MET A 49 -1.38 11.42 10.14
C MET A 49 -2.66 11.40 9.31
N LEU A 50 -2.60 10.89 8.08
CA LEU A 50 -3.71 10.85 7.14
C LEU A 50 -4.93 10.16 7.77
N HIS A 51 -4.70 9.08 8.50
CA HIS A 51 -5.77 8.29 9.08
C HIS A 51 -6.50 8.98 10.23
N LYS A 52 -5.90 10.02 10.82
CA LYS A 52 -6.50 10.87 11.85
C LYS A 52 -7.19 12.10 11.24
N HIS A 53 -7.08 12.28 9.93
CA HIS A 53 -7.59 13.43 9.24
C HIS A 53 -9.12 13.40 9.20
N PRO A 54 -9.83 14.47 9.58
CA PRO A 54 -11.29 14.50 9.57
C PRO A 54 -11.89 14.13 8.20
N LEU A 55 -11.27 14.56 7.10
CA LEU A 55 -11.72 14.20 5.75
C LEU A 55 -11.85 12.69 5.52
N ILE A 56 -10.94 11.88 6.07
CA ILE A 56 -10.99 10.42 5.91
C ILE A 56 -12.18 9.81 6.65
N THR A 57 -12.65 10.45 7.72
CA THR A 57 -13.78 9.95 8.51
C THR A 57 -15.14 10.11 7.83
N TYR A 58 -15.23 10.91 6.75
CA TYR A 58 -16.46 11.09 5.97
C TYR A 58 -16.68 10.01 4.90
N PHE A 59 -15.67 9.18 4.62
CA PHE A 59 -15.74 8.17 3.56
C PHE A 59 -15.59 6.78 4.16
N ASP A 60 -16.29 5.79 3.60
CA ASP A 60 -16.12 4.37 3.98
C ASP A 60 -14.82 3.78 3.44
N TYR A 61 -14.39 4.25 2.27
CA TYR A 61 -13.16 3.85 1.60
C TYR A 61 -12.43 5.06 1.03
N TYR A 62 -11.12 4.95 0.88
CA TYR A 62 -10.37 5.81 -0.03
C TYR A 62 -9.41 4.99 -0.87
N TRP A 63 -9.09 5.53 -2.04
CA TRP A 63 -8.09 4.99 -2.95
C TRP A 63 -6.90 5.93 -3.00
N ARG A 64 -5.73 5.45 -2.57
CA ARG A 64 -4.47 6.18 -2.76
C ARG A 64 -3.97 5.98 -4.18
N LEU A 65 -3.70 7.12 -4.83
CA LEU A 65 -3.02 7.21 -6.11
C LEU A 65 -1.82 8.15 -5.95
N ASP A 66 -0.62 7.64 -6.23
CA ASP A 66 0.59 8.46 -6.18
C ASP A 66 0.79 9.24 -7.48
N SER A 67 1.40 10.42 -7.37
CA SER A 67 1.95 11.14 -8.52
C SER A 67 2.98 10.25 -9.25
N HIS A 68 2.98 10.29 -10.58
CA HIS A 68 3.80 9.40 -11.44
C HIS A 68 3.35 7.93 -11.48
N SER A 69 2.10 7.66 -11.10
CA SER A 69 1.43 6.39 -11.34
C SER A 69 0.63 6.39 -12.64
N TYR A 70 0.51 5.23 -13.26
CA TYR A 70 -0.33 5.02 -14.44
C TYR A 70 -1.17 3.77 -14.26
N ILE A 71 -2.48 3.92 -14.45
CA ILE A 71 -3.40 2.78 -14.63
C ILE A 71 -3.36 2.46 -16.12
N MET A 72 -2.94 1.24 -16.44
CA MET A 72 -2.60 0.84 -17.81
C MET A 72 -3.72 0.05 -18.49
N THR A 73 -4.74 -0.38 -17.75
CA THR A 73 -5.88 -1.14 -18.26
C THR A 73 -7.18 -0.43 -17.91
N ASN A 74 -8.21 -0.63 -18.73
CA ASN A 74 -9.54 -0.17 -18.39
C ASN A 74 -10.08 -0.92 -17.17
N ILE A 75 -10.64 -0.18 -16.21
CA ILE A 75 -11.32 -0.72 -15.04
C ILE A 75 -12.82 -0.61 -15.31
N ASN A 76 -13.45 -1.75 -15.65
CA ASN A 76 -14.84 -1.79 -16.14
C ASN A 76 -15.86 -2.10 -15.04
N TYR A 77 -15.52 -1.87 -13.78
CA TYR A 77 -16.37 -2.09 -12.61
C TYR A 77 -16.06 -1.06 -11.53
N ASP A 78 -17.02 -0.84 -10.61
CA ASP A 78 -16.80 0.03 -9.46
C ASP A 78 -15.96 -0.70 -8.40
N LEU A 79 -14.75 -0.20 -8.17
CA LEU A 79 -13.80 -0.77 -7.22
C LEU A 79 -14.28 -0.67 -5.77
N PHE A 80 -14.98 0.40 -5.40
CA PHE A 80 -15.48 0.59 -4.05
C PHE A 80 -16.66 -0.34 -3.78
N ASP A 81 -17.56 -0.53 -4.75
CA ASP A 81 -18.63 -1.51 -4.66
C ASP A 81 -18.08 -2.94 -4.61
N PHE A 82 -17.06 -3.25 -5.42
CA PHE A 82 -16.38 -4.55 -5.33
C PHE A 82 -15.82 -4.79 -3.92
N MET A 83 -15.13 -3.80 -3.33
CA MET A 83 -14.61 -3.91 -1.97
C MET A 83 -15.74 -4.10 -0.95
N ARG A 84 -16.81 -3.30 -1.04
CA ARG A 84 -17.95 -3.33 -0.12
C ARG A 84 -18.72 -4.65 -0.17
N ILE A 85 -19.10 -5.11 -1.37
CA ILE A 85 -19.91 -6.32 -1.58
C ILE A 85 -19.16 -7.57 -1.11
N ASN A 86 -17.83 -7.61 -1.31
CA ASN A 86 -16.99 -8.73 -0.90
C ASN A 86 -16.44 -8.60 0.53
N HIS A 87 -16.89 -7.59 1.29
CA HIS A 87 -16.45 -7.33 2.67
C HIS A 87 -14.92 -7.17 2.82
N LEU A 88 -14.28 -6.60 1.80
CA LEU A 88 -12.83 -6.38 1.75
C LEU A 88 -12.45 -5.09 2.46
N LYS A 89 -11.35 -5.13 3.21
CA LYS A 89 -10.82 -4.00 3.97
C LYS A 89 -9.59 -3.37 3.34
N TYR A 90 -8.80 -4.12 2.58
CA TYR A 90 -7.60 -3.61 1.93
C TYR A 90 -7.37 -4.26 0.56
N GLY A 91 -7.09 -3.45 -0.45
CA GLY A 91 -6.83 -3.89 -1.82
C GLY A 91 -5.55 -3.28 -2.36
N PHE A 92 -4.69 -4.09 -2.99
CA PHE A 92 -3.42 -3.66 -3.60
C PHE A 92 -3.16 -4.35 -4.93
N ILE A 93 -2.18 -3.88 -5.69
CA ILE A 93 -1.81 -4.50 -6.99
C ILE A 93 -0.45 -5.21 -6.92
N MET A 94 0.51 -4.63 -6.20
CA MET A 94 1.91 -5.04 -6.27
C MET A 94 2.53 -5.25 -4.89
N VAL A 95 3.45 -6.21 -4.84
CA VAL A 95 4.40 -6.41 -3.76
C VAL A 95 5.77 -6.10 -4.32
N ASP A 96 6.56 -5.33 -3.59
CA ASP A 96 7.94 -5.01 -3.94
C ASP A 96 8.87 -5.30 -2.75
N GLU A 97 10.16 -5.05 -2.91
CA GLU A 97 11.20 -5.28 -1.91
C GLU A 97 11.74 -3.94 -1.42
N ASP A 98 11.71 -3.70 -0.09
CA ASP A 98 12.41 -2.56 0.50
C ASP A 98 13.86 -2.94 0.82
N ALA A 99 14.74 -1.94 1.02
CA ALA A 99 16.13 -2.20 1.38
C ALA A 99 16.28 -2.44 2.90
N ASP A 100 17.04 -3.45 3.29
CA ASP A 100 17.18 -3.92 4.68
C ASP A 100 17.56 -2.79 5.65
N HIS A 101 18.51 -1.95 5.26
CA HIS A 101 18.98 -0.84 6.08
C HIS A 101 17.90 0.20 6.39
N TYR A 102 16.87 0.33 5.54
CA TYR A 102 15.71 1.20 5.82
C TYR A 102 14.72 0.57 6.82
N LEU A 103 14.79 -0.73 7.05
CA LEU A 103 13.92 -1.47 7.94
C LEU A 103 14.55 -1.71 9.33
N THR A 104 15.74 -1.14 9.57
CA THR A 104 16.47 -1.21 10.84
C THR A 104 15.55 -0.96 12.04
N ASN A 105 15.50 -1.91 12.98
CA ASN A 105 14.69 -1.91 14.21
C ASN A 105 13.17 -1.95 14.03
N LEU A 106 12.63 -2.00 12.80
CA LEU A 106 11.17 -1.98 12.59
C LEU A 106 10.52 -3.27 13.10
N TRP A 107 11.09 -4.42 12.76
CA TRP A 107 10.56 -5.73 13.15
C TRP A 107 10.66 -5.96 14.67
N GLU A 108 11.80 -5.62 15.25
CA GLU A 108 12.04 -5.67 16.70
C GLU A 108 11.02 -4.80 17.43
N THR A 109 10.85 -3.55 16.99
CA THR A 109 9.85 -2.62 17.55
C THR A 109 8.43 -3.20 17.46
N PHE A 110 8.07 -3.80 16.33
CA PHE A 110 6.76 -4.42 16.15
C PHE A 110 6.55 -5.63 17.06
N THR A 111 7.51 -6.57 17.11
CA THR A 111 7.38 -7.77 17.95
C THR A 111 7.38 -7.44 19.44
N ASP A 112 8.16 -6.45 19.86
CA ASP A 112 8.15 -5.95 21.23
C ASP A 112 6.83 -5.26 21.56
N TYR A 113 6.25 -4.49 20.64
CA TYR A 113 4.90 -3.94 20.81
C TYR A 113 3.87 -5.05 21.04
N LEU A 114 3.87 -6.10 20.20
CA LEU A 114 2.94 -7.23 20.38
C LEU A 114 3.09 -7.89 21.75
N LYS A 115 4.32 -8.15 22.19
CA LYS A 115 4.61 -8.74 23.51
C LYS A 115 4.11 -7.86 24.66
N HIS A 116 4.44 -6.56 24.64
CA HIS A 116 4.06 -5.64 25.72
C HIS A 116 2.54 -5.43 25.82
N HIS A 117 1.82 -5.58 24.71
CA HIS A 117 0.37 -5.44 24.65
C HIS A 117 -0.39 -6.77 24.70
N CYS A 118 0.29 -7.89 24.99
CA CYS A 118 -0.29 -9.24 25.04
C CYS A 118 -1.06 -9.62 23.76
N LEU A 119 -0.60 -9.15 22.60
CA LEU A 119 -1.20 -9.45 21.30
C LEU A 119 -0.54 -10.69 20.71
N SER A 120 -1.33 -11.72 20.46
CA SER A 120 -0.85 -12.90 19.74
C SER A 120 -0.53 -12.54 18.29
N PRO A 121 0.63 -12.95 17.76
CA PRO A 121 0.93 -12.84 16.33
C PRO A 121 -0.18 -13.50 15.51
N SER A 122 -0.65 -12.85 14.45
CA SER A 122 -1.63 -13.44 13.52
C SER A 122 -1.06 -14.68 12.82
N GLU A 123 -1.89 -15.46 12.14
CA GLU A 123 -1.40 -16.60 11.34
C GLU A 123 -0.41 -16.15 10.26
N ASN A 124 -0.67 -15.01 9.60
CA ASN A 124 0.24 -14.45 8.60
C ASN A 124 1.60 -14.11 9.22
N ILE A 125 1.61 -13.58 10.45
CA ILE A 125 2.84 -13.25 11.17
C ILE A 125 3.52 -14.51 11.72
N ARG A 126 2.78 -15.54 12.14
CA ARG A 126 3.35 -16.82 12.60
C ARG A 126 4.06 -17.57 11.49
N GLN A 127 3.45 -17.62 10.30
CA GLN A 127 4.09 -18.19 9.11
C GLN A 127 5.38 -17.46 8.75
N ALA A 128 5.56 -16.23 9.26
CA ALA A 128 6.72 -15.38 9.09
C ALA A 128 7.81 -15.45 10.15
N GLN A 129 7.75 -16.42 11.08
CA GLN A 129 8.64 -16.45 12.22
C GLN A 129 10.04 -16.99 11.89
N THR A 130 10.88 -16.11 11.36
CA THR A 130 12.32 -15.88 11.64
C THR A 130 12.72 -14.61 10.89
N ASN A 131 12.63 -13.44 11.54
CA ASN A 131 12.70 -12.10 10.93
C ASN A 131 11.70 -11.95 9.76
N PHE A 132 10.53 -11.34 9.97
CA PHE A 132 9.53 -11.13 8.90
C PHE A 132 10.19 -10.61 7.62
N PHE A 133 11.11 -9.66 7.71
CA PHE A 133 11.81 -9.18 6.52
C PHE A 133 12.92 -10.12 6.01
N ALA A 134 13.58 -10.93 6.83
CA ALA A 134 14.55 -11.91 6.31
C ALA A 134 13.85 -13.13 5.68
N GLN A 135 12.73 -13.58 6.26
CA GLN A 135 11.93 -14.68 5.73
C GLN A 135 11.04 -14.24 4.55
N TYR A 136 10.63 -12.97 4.52
CA TYR A 136 9.87 -12.40 3.40
C TYR A 136 10.77 -11.68 2.41
N ASN A 137 12.10 -11.82 2.43
CA ASN A 137 13.01 -11.08 1.53
C ASN A 137 12.61 -9.59 1.39
N MET A 138 12.30 -8.93 2.51
CA MET A 138 11.88 -7.53 2.61
C MET A 138 10.66 -7.18 1.76
N LYS A 139 9.80 -8.16 1.46
CA LYS A 139 8.60 -7.98 0.66
C LYS A 139 7.57 -7.13 1.41
N ILE A 140 7.18 -6.05 0.76
CA ILE A 140 6.23 -5.05 1.23
C ILE A 140 5.12 -4.89 0.22
N ILE A 141 3.90 -4.60 0.69
CA ILE A 141 2.84 -4.12 -0.18
C ILE A 141 3.28 -2.76 -0.73
N TYR A 142 3.37 -2.63 -2.06
CA TYR A 142 3.79 -1.38 -2.67
C TYR A 142 2.62 -0.40 -2.73
N ASN A 143 2.51 0.41 -1.67
CA ASN A 143 1.29 1.14 -1.32
C ASN A 143 1.14 2.50 -2.03
N ASN A 144 1.83 2.74 -3.15
CA ASN A 144 1.50 3.85 -4.06
C ASN A 144 0.14 3.65 -4.75
N PHE A 145 -0.33 2.41 -4.78
CA PHE A 145 -1.71 2.01 -5.07
C PHE A 145 -2.26 1.20 -3.90
N PHE A 146 -3.33 1.68 -3.27
CA PHE A 146 -4.22 0.82 -2.48
C PHE A 146 -5.61 1.41 -2.32
N ILE A 147 -6.58 0.53 -2.07
CA ILE A 147 -7.92 0.90 -1.60
C ILE A 147 -8.08 0.36 -0.19
N VAL A 148 -8.56 1.18 0.74
CA VAL A 148 -8.69 0.77 2.13
C VAL A 148 -10.00 1.24 2.73
N LYS A 149 -10.57 0.40 3.59
CA LYS A 149 -11.69 0.77 4.45
C LYS A 149 -11.20 1.69 5.57
N THR A 150 -11.82 2.84 5.73
CA THR A 150 -11.29 3.93 6.58
C THR A 150 -11.34 3.62 8.07
N ASP A 151 -12.34 2.86 8.51
CA ASP A 151 -12.55 2.53 9.92
C ASP A 151 -11.46 1.62 10.52
N ILE A 152 -10.69 0.91 9.70
CA ILE A 152 -9.61 0.04 10.21
C ILE A 152 -8.58 0.85 11.00
N TRP A 153 -8.33 2.08 10.57
CA TRP A 153 -7.30 2.91 11.19
C TRP A 153 -7.71 3.42 12.57
N GLN A 154 -9.01 3.46 12.85
CA GLN A 154 -9.58 3.88 14.14
C GLN A 154 -9.67 2.71 15.13
N GLN A 155 -9.47 1.48 14.68
CA GLN A 155 -9.47 0.32 15.58
C GLN A 155 -8.39 0.50 16.64
N PRO A 156 -8.70 0.33 17.94
CA PRO A 156 -7.78 0.62 19.04
C PRO A 156 -6.42 -0.07 18.90
N GLN A 157 -6.38 -1.32 18.44
CA GLN A 157 -5.11 -2.03 18.22
C GLN A 157 -4.18 -1.35 17.20
N ILE A 158 -4.75 -0.83 16.10
CA ILE A 158 -4.01 -0.21 15.00
C ILE A 158 -3.65 1.23 15.36
N SER A 159 -4.60 2.00 15.90
CA SER A 159 -4.37 3.40 16.27
C SER A 159 -3.34 3.53 17.41
N ASN A 160 -3.35 2.61 18.38
CA ASN A 160 -2.34 2.53 19.43
C ASN A 160 -0.97 2.13 18.88
N PHE A 161 -0.91 1.18 17.94
CA PHE A 161 0.34 0.76 17.31
C PHE A 161 0.98 1.90 16.51
N LEU A 162 0.19 2.58 15.68
CA LEU A 162 0.64 3.77 14.93
C LEU A 162 1.14 4.88 15.86
N SER A 163 0.45 5.10 16.97
CA SER A 163 0.87 6.08 17.98
C SER A 163 2.14 5.66 18.73
N HIS A 164 2.38 4.36 18.89
CA HIS A 164 3.64 3.83 19.42
C HIS A 164 4.79 4.07 18.43
N LEU A 165 4.62 3.74 17.14
CA LEU A 165 5.64 3.97 16.11
C LEU A 165 6.03 5.45 16.00
N ASP A 166 5.05 6.34 16.07
CA ASP A 166 5.27 7.79 16.04
C ASP A 166 6.17 8.25 17.21
N LYS A 167 5.92 7.71 18.41
CA LYS A 167 6.74 7.99 19.60
C LYS A 167 8.15 7.43 19.49
N VAL A 168 8.32 6.24 18.91
CA VAL A 168 9.65 5.62 18.69
C VAL A 168 10.48 6.43 17.70
N GLY A 169 9.83 7.03 16.70
CA GLY A 169 10.47 7.94 15.75
C GLY A 169 11.29 7.27 14.66
N GLY A 170 11.08 5.97 14.43
CA GLY A 170 11.88 5.20 13.46
C GLY A 170 11.70 5.66 12.01
N ILE A 171 10.57 6.30 11.67
CA ILE A 171 10.39 6.97 10.36
C ILE A 171 11.54 7.95 10.12
N TYR A 172 11.82 8.83 11.08
CA TYR A 172 12.89 9.83 10.94
C TYR A 172 14.29 9.25 11.15
N LYS A 173 14.46 8.36 12.14
CA LYS A 173 15.77 7.77 12.46
C LYS A 173 16.28 6.88 11.33
N TYR A 174 15.44 6.00 10.80
CA TYR A 174 15.84 4.88 9.95
C TYR A 174 15.18 4.88 8.57
N ARG A 175 14.34 5.87 8.25
CA ARG A 175 13.54 5.91 7.01
C ARG A 175 12.53 4.75 6.94
N TRP A 176 11.85 4.43 8.03
CA TRP A 176 10.69 3.53 7.93
C TRP A 176 9.67 4.11 6.96
N GLY A 177 9.48 3.42 5.83
CA GLY A 177 8.46 3.77 4.85
C GLY A 177 7.06 3.49 5.40
N ASP A 178 6.07 4.16 4.83
CA ASP A 178 4.66 3.86 5.07
C ASP A 178 4.25 2.49 4.53
N ALA A 179 4.83 2.04 3.42
CA ALA A 179 4.61 0.71 2.83
C ALA A 179 4.93 -0.47 3.78
N PRO A 180 6.14 -0.57 4.37
CA PRO A 180 6.42 -1.64 5.36
C PRO A 180 5.56 -1.53 6.62
N ILE A 181 5.23 -0.31 7.08
CA ILE A 181 4.31 -0.12 8.22
C ILE A 181 2.90 -0.65 7.90
N HIS A 182 2.34 -0.28 6.75
CA HIS A 182 1.05 -0.80 6.28
C HIS A 182 1.09 -2.32 6.14
N THR A 183 2.18 -2.88 5.61
CA THR A 183 2.36 -4.34 5.47
C THR A 183 2.27 -5.04 6.82
N LEU A 184 2.93 -4.53 7.87
CA LEU A 184 2.83 -5.09 9.22
C LEU A 184 1.41 -5.00 9.78
N ILE A 185 0.74 -3.85 9.58
CA ILE A 185 -0.63 -3.64 10.05
C ILE A 185 -1.58 -4.63 9.39
N ILE A 186 -1.52 -4.74 8.07
CA ILE A 186 -2.39 -5.63 7.28
C ILE A 186 -2.14 -7.08 7.66
N SER A 187 -0.87 -7.50 7.72
CA SER A 187 -0.54 -8.88 8.06
C SER A 187 -0.97 -9.25 9.48
N GLN A 188 -0.88 -8.32 10.45
CA GLN A 188 -1.21 -8.61 11.84
C GLN A 188 -2.69 -8.46 12.18
N PHE A 189 -3.36 -7.43 11.66
CA PHE A 189 -4.67 -7.02 12.17
C PHE A 189 -5.83 -7.32 11.22
N LEU A 190 -5.56 -7.69 9.97
CA LEU A 190 -6.59 -8.09 9.01
C LEU A 190 -6.56 -9.59 8.76
N ASN A 191 -7.74 -10.17 8.55
CA ASN A 191 -7.87 -11.54 8.11
C ASN A 191 -7.54 -11.65 6.62
N ARG A 192 -7.05 -12.82 6.21
CA ARG A 192 -6.67 -13.07 4.81
C ARG A 192 -7.81 -12.84 3.81
N ASN A 193 -9.05 -13.17 4.19
CA ASN A 193 -10.25 -12.98 3.38
C ASN A 193 -10.73 -11.52 3.32
N GLU A 194 -10.14 -10.62 4.09
CA GLU A 194 -10.44 -9.18 4.08
C GLU A 194 -9.46 -8.41 3.20
N VAL A 195 -8.50 -9.09 2.56
CA VAL A 195 -7.44 -8.47 1.75
C VAL A 195 -7.46 -9.05 0.35
N VAL A 196 -7.49 -8.16 -0.66
CA VAL A 196 -7.46 -8.56 -2.08
C VAL A 196 -6.20 -8.04 -2.77
N ARG A 197 -5.67 -8.85 -3.69
CA ARG A 197 -4.73 -8.38 -4.70
C ARG A 197 -5.47 -8.27 -6.03
N PHE A 198 -5.62 -7.06 -6.55
CA PHE A 198 -6.16 -6.81 -7.89
C PHE A 198 -5.13 -7.29 -8.92
N ARG A 199 -5.49 -8.32 -9.70
CA ARG A 199 -4.60 -8.95 -10.70
C ARG A 199 -4.98 -8.58 -12.14
N ASP A 200 -6.16 -8.01 -12.29
CA ASP A 200 -6.84 -7.55 -13.49
C ASP A 200 -6.54 -6.08 -13.80
N ILE A 201 -5.91 -5.35 -12.88
CA ILE A 201 -5.53 -3.95 -13.07
C ILE A 201 -4.04 -3.86 -13.43
N GLY A 202 -3.75 -3.40 -14.65
CA GLY A 202 -2.42 -3.01 -15.06
C GLY A 202 -2.02 -1.70 -14.40
N TYR A 203 -0.83 -1.67 -13.81
CA TYR A 203 -0.36 -0.51 -13.06
C TYR A 203 1.15 -0.35 -13.20
N PHE A 204 1.58 0.90 -13.33
CA PHE A 204 2.98 1.28 -13.43
C PHE A 204 3.29 2.45 -12.50
N HIS A 205 4.41 2.35 -11.79
CA HIS A 205 4.98 3.42 -10.98
C HIS A 205 6.51 3.37 -11.09
N LYS A 206 7.12 4.47 -11.56
CA LYS A 206 8.58 4.64 -11.74
C LYS A 206 9.28 3.58 -12.60
N GLN A 207 9.71 2.46 -12.02
CA GLN A 207 10.45 1.39 -12.70
C GLN A 207 9.78 0.02 -12.48
N GLU A 208 8.65 0.01 -11.77
CA GLU A 208 7.93 -1.19 -11.40
C GLU A 208 6.59 -1.19 -12.12
N PHE A 209 6.25 -2.33 -12.72
CA PHE A 209 4.97 -2.51 -13.40
C PHE A 209 4.39 -3.90 -13.15
N VAL A 210 3.07 -3.97 -13.17
CA VAL A 210 2.29 -5.22 -13.19
C VAL A 210 1.30 -5.10 -14.34
N CYS A 211 1.21 -6.15 -15.15
CA CYS A 211 0.17 -6.31 -16.15
C CYS A 211 -0.62 -7.59 -15.87
N PRO A 212 -1.93 -7.62 -16.15
CA PRO A 212 -2.71 -8.85 -16.10
C PRO A 212 -2.13 -9.90 -17.06
N ASN A 213 -2.19 -11.19 -16.67
CA ASN A 213 -1.64 -12.29 -17.48
C ASN A 213 -2.33 -12.45 -18.84
N THR A 214 -3.54 -11.94 -18.99
CA THR A 214 -4.14 -11.69 -20.30
C THR A 214 -3.47 -10.47 -20.89
N ILE A 215 -2.42 -10.70 -21.70
CA ILE A 215 -1.80 -9.68 -22.54
C ILE A 215 -2.88 -9.21 -23.53
N THR A 216 -3.78 -8.35 -23.09
CA THR A 216 -4.45 -7.43 -24.00
C THR A 216 -3.35 -6.49 -24.49
N SER A 217 -3.39 -6.11 -25.75
CA SER A 217 -2.50 -5.11 -26.34
C SER A 217 -2.48 -3.77 -25.57
N GLU A 218 -3.39 -3.58 -24.61
CA GLU A 218 -3.56 -2.39 -23.77
C GLU A 218 -2.48 -2.24 -22.69
N CYS A 219 -2.00 -3.34 -22.08
CA CYS A 219 -0.96 -3.27 -21.03
C CYS A 219 0.43 -3.44 -21.62
N ASN A 220 0.86 -2.45 -22.42
CA ASN A 220 2.19 -2.43 -23.03
C ASN A 220 3.07 -1.34 -22.41
N PRO A 221 3.96 -1.66 -21.46
CA PRO A 221 4.85 -0.66 -20.86
C PRO A 221 5.66 0.07 -21.94
N LYS A 222 6.00 -0.62 -23.03
CA LYS A 222 6.79 -0.08 -24.16
C LYS A 222 6.21 1.18 -24.78
N GLU A 223 4.90 1.24 -24.98
CA GLU A 223 4.22 2.35 -25.67
C GLU A 223 4.16 3.61 -24.80
N TYR A 224 4.02 3.45 -23.48
CA TYR A 224 3.98 4.57 -22.54
C TYR A 224 5.33 5.31 -22.42
N PHE A 225 6.46 4.62 -22.61
CA PHE A 225 7.80 5.24 -22.53
C PHE A 225 8.24 5.98 -23.79
N LEU A 226 7.73 5.59 -24.96
CA LEU A 226 7.93 6.36 -26.21
C LEU A 226 7.35 7.78 -26.07
N TYR A 227 6.32 7.96 -25.24
CA TYR A 227 5.72 9.26 -24.97
C TYR A 227 6.57 10.18 -24.07
N LYS A 228 7.60 9.65 -23.38
CA LYS A 228 8.38 10.39 -22.38
C LYS A 228 9.87 10.60 -22.68
N ASN A 229 10.41 10.13 -23.81
CA ASN A 229 11.86 10.21 -24.12
C ASN A 229 12.77 9.62 -23.01
N GLU A 230 12.24 8.76 -22.14
CA GLU A 230 13.01 8.06 -21.12
C GLU A 230 13.56 6.77 -21.72
N ARG A 231 14.88 6.54 -21.59
CA ARG A 231 15.53 5.34 -22.12
C ARG A 231 14.96 4.11 -21.42
N TYR A 232 14.69 3.07 -22.21
CA TYR A 232 14.42 1.71 -21.73
C TYR A 232 15.56 1.25 -20.80
N HIS A 233 15.33 1.33 -19.50
CA HIS A 233 16.19 0.70 -18.52
C HIS A 233 15.43 -0.45 -17.87
N HIS A 234 16.11 -1.58 -17.72
CA HIS A 234 15.60 -2.88 -17.28
C HIS A 234 14.49 -2.79 -16.22
N TYR A 235 13.24 -3.03 -16.62
CA TYR A 235 12.10 -3.10 -15.69
C TYR A 235 12.08 -4.46 -15.00
N LYS A 236 11.79 -4.46 -13.70
CA LYS A 236 11.43 -5.67 -12.97
C LYS A 236 9.94 -5.89 -13.15
N GLN A 237 9.57 -7.05 -13.69
CA GLN A 237 8.18 -7.49 -13.61
C GLN A 237 7.93 -7.86 -12.15
N GLY A 238 6.94 -7.22 -11.50
CA GLY A 238 6.58 -7.52 -10.12
C GLY A 238 6.21 -9.00 -9.97
N CYS A 239 7.17 -9.83 -9.56
CA CYS A 239 6.99 -11.27 -9.52
C CYS A 239 5.87 -11.68 -8.55
N ASN A 240 5.20 -12.78 -8.89
CA ASN A 240 4.09 -13.45 -8.19
C ASN A 240 4.43 -14.01 -6.79
N SER A 241 5.28 -13.35 -6.00
CA SER A 241 5.70 -13.85 -4.69
C SER A 241 4.68 -13.53 -3.59
N HIS A 242 4.29 -14.59 -2.88
CA HIS A 242 3.25 -14.68 -1.88
C HIS A 242 3.63 -13.96 -0.58
N VAL A 243 2.95 -12.84 -0.26
CA VAL A 243 3.04 -12.20 1.07
C VAL A 243 2.12 -12.89 2.09
N ILE A 244 1.24 -13.78 1.65
CA ILE A 244 0.36 -14.54 2.53
C ILE A 244 0.27 -15.96 1.96
N THR A 245 1.07 -16.88 2.49
CA THR A 245 1.33 -18.21 1.90
C THR A 245 0.06 -19.04 1.71
N TYR A 246 -0.22 -19.44 0.47
CA TYR A 246 -0.17 -20.83 -0.02
C TYR A 246 -0.46 -20.87 -1.53
N PRO A 247 -0.13 -21.98 -2.22
CA PRO A 247 0.47 -21.98 -3.55
C PRO A 247 -0.57 -21.66 -4.64
N LEU A 248 -0.22 -21.92 -5.89
CA LEU A 248 -1.12 -21.99 -7.05
C LEU A 248 -1.14 -20.73 -7.91
N CYS A 249 -0.22 -20.74 -8.88
CA CYS A 249 -0.66 -20.62 -10.26
C CYS A 249 -1.62 -21.76 -10.61
N HIS A 250 -2.85 -21.72 -10.12
CA HIS A 250 -3.95 -22.41 -10.76
C HIS A 250 -4.99 -21.37 -11.12
N TYR A 251 -5.04 -21.12 -12.42
CA TYR A 251 -6.26 -20.88 -13.17
C TYR A 251 -7.50 -21.39 -12.41
N TYR A 252 -8.42 -20.49 -12.14
CA TYR A 252 -9.83 -20.85 -12.21
C TYR A 252 -10.42 -20.21 -13.48
N PRO A 253 -11.15 -21.00 -14.28
CA PRO A 253 -11.61 -20.60 -15.59
C PRO A 253 -12.78 -19.62 -15.48
N GLU A 254 -12.94 -18.85 -16.54
CA GLU A 254 -14.20 -18.22 -16.94
C GLU A 254 -15.39 -19.19 -16.74
N LYS A 255 -16.37 -18.79 -15.93
CA LYS A 255 -17.80 -18.66 -16.32
C LYS A 255 -18.73 -18.53 -15.11
N LEU A 256 -19.65 -17.57 -15.29
CA LEU A 256 -20.89 -17.25 -14.56
C LEU A 256 -20.73 -16.58 -13.19
#